data_AF-A0A1U8HTK0-F1
#
_entry.id   AF-A0A1U8HTK0-F1
#
_cell.length_a   1.000
_cell.length_b   1.000
_cell.length_c   1.000
_cell.angle_alpha   90.00
_cell.angle_beta   90.00
_cell.angle_gamma   90.00
#
_symmetry.space_group_name_H-M   'P 1'
#
loop_
_entity.id
_entity.type
_entity.pdbx_description
1 polymer ?
#
loop_
_entity_poly.entity_id
_entity_poly.type
_entity_poly.pdbx_seq_one_letter_code
_entity_poly.pdbx_strand_id
1 'polypeptide(L)'
;MSSGDLVQKLENLKKGLVKWSGQIQRNRQKKTKALTAKLSDLYDADRDDNNLAELIDTKIQLNFEIEKDERYWEQRAIMNWLKFGDKNSAFFHSQTTQRKKKNCIRKLQTEDGRETETLQEMERIARSYF
;
A
#
# COMPACT_ATOMS: atom_id res chain seq x y z
N MET A 1 -2.49 -18.64 42.37
CA MET A 1 -2.41 -17.52 41.39
C MET A 1 -3.63 -17.63 40.49
N SER A 2 -4.56 -16.68 40.56
CA SER A 2 -5.87 -16.79 39.88
C SER A 2 -5.77 -16.35 38.41
N SER A 3 -6.38 -17.12 37.51
CA SER A 3 -6.42 -16.87 36.05
C SER A 3 -6.85 -15.44 35.67
N GLY A 4 -7.67 -14.78 36.51
CA GLY A 4 -8.11 -13.40 36.31
C GLY A 4 -6.98 -12.36 36.33
N ASP A 5 -5.90 -12.60 37.08
CA ASP A 5 -4.73 -11.70 37.13
C ASP A 5 -3.94 -11.72 35.81
N LEU A 6 -3.81 -12.90 35.18
CA LEU A 6 -3.14 -13.04 33.89
C LEU A 6 -3.91 -12.36 32.76
N VAL A 7 -5.23 -12.56 32.72
CA VAL A 7 -6.10 -11.93 31.70
C VAL A 7 -6.01 -10.40 31.78
N GLN A 8 -6.04 -9.84 32.99
CA GLN A 8 -5.92 -8.39 33.19
C GLN A 8 -4.55 -7.85 32.74
N LYS A 9 -3.46 -8.58 33.03
CA LYS A 9 -2.11 -8.23 32.57
C LYS A 9 -1.99 -8.25 31.04
N LEU A 10 -2.57 -9.26 30.39
CA LEU A 10 -2.59 -9.36 28.93
C LEU A 10 -3.39 -8.22 28.28
N GLU A 11 -4.53 -7.84 28.84
CA GLU A 11 -5.30 -6.69 28.33
C GLU A 11 -4.56 -5.37 28.49
N ASN A 12 -3.86 -5.17 29.61
CA ASN A 12 -3.02 -3.98 29.81
C ASN A 12 -1.85 -3.94 28.82
N LEU A 13 -1.19 -5.08 28.59
CA LEU A 13 -0.13 -5.21 27.59
C LEU A 13 -0.64 -4.86 26.19
N LYS A 14 -1.78 -5.44 25.79
CA LYS A 14 -2.43 -5.17 24.50
C LYS A 14 -2.71 -3.67 24.31
N LYS A 15 -3.28 -3.00 25.33
CA LYS A 15 -3.52 -1.54 25.29
C LYS A 15 -2.21 -0.77 25.11
N GLY A 16 -1.16 -1.15 25.84
CA GLY A 16 0.17 -0.57 25.71
C GLY A 16 0.74 -0.72 24.30
N LEU A 17 0.67 -1.92 23.72
CA LEU A 17 1.14 -2.22 22.36
C LEU A 17 0.35 -1.47 21.28
N VAL A 18 -0.96 -1.32 21.44
CA VAL A 18 -1.80 -0.52 20.52
C VAL A 18 -1.39 0.95 20.56
N LYS A 19 -1.22 1.52 21.76
CA LYS A 19 -0.76 2.90 21.91
C LYS A 19 0.65 3.10 21.32
N TRP A 20 1.55 2.17 21.59
CA TRP A 20 2.94 2.21 21.11
C TRP A 20 3.00 2.11 19.57
N SER A 21 2.27 1.18 18.96
CA SER A 21 2.21 1.06 17.50
C SER A 21 1.63 2.30 16.84
N GLY A 22 0.57 2.89 17.40
CA GLY A 22 0.02 4.17 16.94
C GLY A 22 0.97 5.35 17.13
N GLN A 23 1.86 5.33 18.15
CA GLN A 23 2.90 6.34 18.32
C GLN A 23 3.99 6.20 17.26
N ILE A 24 4.43 4.98 16.96
CA ILE A 24 5.42 4.70 15.90
C ILE A 24 4.89 5.22 14.57
N GLN A 25 3.65 4.88 14.20
CA GLN A 25 3.05 5.35 12.94
C GLN A 25 3.00 6.89 12.86
N ARG A 26 2.55 7.55 13.94
CA ARG A 26 2.51 9.02 13.99
C ARG A 26 3.92 9.64 13.87
N ASN A 27 4.92 9.05 14.50
CA ASN A 27 6.30 9.54 14.43
C ASN A 27 6.86 9.41 13.01
N ARG A 28 6.61 8.29 12.32
CA ARG A 28 7.02 8.10 10.92
C ARG A 28 6.34 9.13 10.01
N GLN A 29 5.01 9.27 10.12
CA GLN A 29 4.26 10.27 9.34
C GLN A 29 4.76 11.69 9.57
N LYS A 30 5.07 12.07 10.81
CA LYS A 30 5.65 13.38 11.12
C LYS A 30 7.01 13.55 10.46
N LYS A 31 7.87 12.53 10.51
CA LYS A 31 9.21 12.57 9.91
C LYS A 31 9.14 12.69 8.38
N THR A 32 8.30 11.88 7.73
CA THR A 32 8.08 11.98 6.28
C THR A 32 7.57 13.36 5.89
N LYS A 33 6.57 13.91 6.60
CA LYS A 33 6.05 15.27 6.35
C LYS A 33 7.13 16.33 6.50
N ALA A 34 7.95 16.26 7.55
CA ALA A 34 9.03 17.21 7.78
C ALA A 34 10.08 17.16 6.66
N LEU A 35 10.47 15.96 6.22
CA LEU A 35 11.41 15.78 5.12
C LEU A 35 10.83 16.27 3.79
N THR A 36 9.55 16.03 3.51
CA THR A 36 8.87 16.54 2.31
C THR A 36 8.79 18.07 2.32
N ALA A 37 8.48 18.68 3.47
CA ALA A 37 8.45 20.14 3.61
C ALA A 37 9.86 20.72 3.39
N LYS A 38 10.88 20.18 4.07
CA LYS A 38 12.28 20.59 3.87
C LYS A 38 12.69 20.47 2.40
N LEU A 39 12.30 19.39 1.73
CA LEU A 39 12.61 19.19 0.32
C LEU A 39 11.96 20.28 -0.56
N SER A 40 10.73 20.69 -0.26
CA SER A 40 10.06 21.79 -0.95
C SER A 40 10.81 23.11 -0.75
N ASP A 41 11.15 23.42 0.49
CA ASP A 41 11.87 24.66 0.82
C ASP A 41 13.23 24.75 0.10
N LEU A 42 13.96 23.63 0.01
CA LEU A 42 15.23 23.55 -0.72
C LEU A 42 15.08 23.69 -2.23
N TYR A 43 13.97 23.22 -2.81
CA TYR A 43 13.68 23.42 -4.23
C TYR A 43 13.39 24.88 -4.57
N ASP A 44 12.79 25.62 -3.64
CA ASP A 44 12.44 27.04 -3.81
C ASP A 44 13.62 27.98 -3.50
N ALA A 45 14.65 27.49 -2.79
CA ALA A 45 15.86 28.24 -2.48
C ALA A 45 16.86 28.34 -3.66
N ASP A 46 17.75 29.33 -3.60
CA ASP A 46 18.77 29.54 -4.62
C ASP A 46 19.71 28.33 -4.75
N ARG A 47 20.11 28.05 -5.99
CA ARG A 47 20.98 26.92 -6.29
C ARG A 47 22.43 27.28 -5.99
N ASP A 48 22.91 26.81 -4.85
CA ASP A 48 24.32 26.75 -4.51
C ASP A 48 24.74 25.31 -4.11
N ASP A 49 26.04 25.10 -3.94
CA ASP A 49 26.60 23.79 -3.61
C ASP A 49 26.09 23.25 -2.26
N ASN A 50 25.80 24.13 -1.30
CA ASN A 50 25.30 23.74 0.01
C ASN A 50 23.84 23.28 -0.07
N ASN A 51 22.99 24.03 -0.77
CA ASN A 51 21.60 23.66 -1.05
C ASN A 51 21.56 22.34 -1.82
N LEU A 52 22.40 22.18 -2.84
CA LEU A 52 22.45 20.93 -3.61
C LEU A 52 22.83 19.73 -2.73
N ALA A 53 23.83 19.87 -1.85
CA ALA A 53 24.22 18.84 -0.91
C ALA A 53 23.09 18.50 0.08
N GLU A 54 22.44 19.51 0.66
CA GLU A 54 21.30 19.32 1.56
C GLU A 54 20.09 18.68 0.88
N LEU A 55 19.85 19.00 -0.40
CA LEU A 55 18.77 18.46 -1.20
C LEU A 55 18.99 16.97 -1.47
N ILE A 56 20.22 16.57 -1.79
CA ILE A 56 20.59 15.17 -1.96
C ILE A 56 20.42 14.41 -0.64
N ASP A 57 20.94 14.93 0.47
CA ASP A 57 20.80 14.29 1.78
C ASP A 57 19.33 14.14 2.18
N THR A 58 18.53 15.20 2.02
CA THR A 58 17.09 15.18 2.33
C THR A 58 16.35 14.14 1.49
N LYS A 59 16.68 13.98 0.20
CA LYS A 59 16.14 12.91 -0.65
C LYS A 59 16.50 11.52 -0.16
N ILE A 60 17.76 11.29 0.21
CA ILE A 60 18.22 10.00 0.74
C ILE A 60 17.45 9.66 2.02
N GLN A 61 17.34 10.61 2.95
CA GLN A 61 16.60 10.41 4.19
C GLN A 61 15.11 10.13 3.94
N LEU A 62 14.49 10.84 3.00
CA LEU A 62 13.08 10.61 2.65
C LEU A 62 12.87 9.22 2.06
N ASN A 63 13.72 8.80 1.12
CA ASN A 63 13.67 7.45 0.54
C ASN A 63 13.82 6.38 1.61
N PHE A 64 14.76 6.56 2.54
CA PHE A 64 14.95 5.61 3.63
C PHE A 64 13.73 5.46 4.55
N GLU A 65 12.98 6.55 4.81
CA GLU A 65 11.74 6.46 5.56
C GLU A 65 10.61 5.78 4.75
N ILE A 66 10.53 6.03 3.44
CA ILE A 66 9.58 5.35 2.56
C ILE A 66 9.85 3.84 2.52
N GLU A 67 11.11 3.41 2.37
CA GLU A 67 11.51 1.99 2.37
C GLU A 67 11.16 1.27 3.68
N LYS A 68 11.24 1.97 4.82
CA LYS A 68 10.81 1.40 6.12
C LYS A 68 9.31 1.16 6.17
N ASP A 69 8.53 2.08 5.59
CA ASP A 69 7.08 1.93 5.53
C ASP A 69 6.67 0.86 4.52
N GLU A 70 7.32 0.78 3.38
CA GLU A 70 7.11 -0.29 2.40
C GLU A 70 7.35 -1.67 3.00
N ARG A 71 8.52 -1.91 3.62
CA ARG A 71 8.81 -3.18 4.31
C ARG A 71 7.81 -3.49 5.41
N TYR A 72 7.36 -2.48 6.16
CA TYR A 72 6.33 -2.67 7.18
C TYR A 72 5.00 -3.15 6.57
N TRP A 73 4.56 -2.53 5.48
CA TRP A 73 3.33 -2.91 4.80
C TRP A 73 3.44 -4.26 4.11
N GLU A 74 4.59 -4.59 3.52
CA GLU A 74 4.87 -5.89 2.93
C GLU A 74 4.76 -7.01 3.98
N GLN A 75 5.43 -6.86 5.13
CA GLN A 75 5.33 -7.83 6.23
C GLN A 75 3.89 -8.02 6.70
N ARG A 76 3.11 -6.94 6.80
CA ARG A 76 1.70 -7.03 7.19
C ARG A 76 0.83 -7.67 6.11
N ALA A 77 1.09 -7.38 4.84
CA ALA A 77 0.41 -8.02 3.72
C ALA A 77 0.68 -9.53 3.72
N ILE A 78 1.93 -9.96 3.92
CA ILE A 78 2.32 -11.36 4.04
C ILE A 78 1.64 -12.01 5.25
N MET A 79 1.68 -11.39 6.43
CA MET A 79 1.00 -11.94 7.62
C MET A 79 -0.52 -12.06 7.42
N ASN A 80 -1.15 -11.06 6.80
CA ASN A 80 -2.57 -11.12 6.47
C ASN A 80 -2.84 -12.23 5.45
N TRP A 81 -2.01 -12.38 4.43
CA TRP A 81 -2.11 -13.46 3.46
C TRP A 81 -1.94 -14.83 4.13
N LEU A 82 -0.95 -15.03 4.99
CA LEU A 82 -0.78 -16.29 5.73
C LEU A 82 -1.98 -16.57 6.66
N LYS A 83 -2.59 -15.52 7.23
CA LYS A 83 -3.74 -15.67 8.13
C LYS A 83 -5.05 -15.96 7.39
N PHE A 84 -5.24 -15.39 6.20
CA PHE A 84 -6.54 -15.35 5.51
C PHE A 84 -6.55 -15.93 4.09
N GLY A 85 -5.38 -16.21 3.52
CA GLY A 85 -5.19 -16.51 2.09
C GLY A 85 -5.65 -17.89 1.64
N ASP A 86 -5.52 -18.90 2.51
CA ASP A 86 -5.96 -20.28 2.22
C ASP A 86 -7.27 -20.65 2.94
N LYS A 87 -7.72 -19.79 3.85
CA LYS A 87 -9.05 -19.91 4.45
C LYS A 87 -10.01 -19.24 3.49
N ASN A 88 -11.08 -19.95 3.12
CA ASN A 88 -12.21 -19.50 2.31
C ASN A 88 -12.95 -18.30 3.00
N SER A 89 -12.22 -17.22 3.19
CA SER A 89 -12.56 -16.08 4.03
C SER A 89 -13.18 -15.01 3.16
N ALA A 90 -14.06 -14.20 3.75
CA ALA A 90 -14.65 -13.06 3.05
C ALA A 90 -13.58 -12.14 2.43
N PHE A 91 -12.40 -12.05 3.06
CA PHE A 91 -11.25 -11.33 2.52
C PHE A 91 -10.76 -11.92 1.19
N PHE A 92 -10.54 -13.23 1.12
CA PHE A 92 -10.13 -13.91 -0.12
C PHE A 92 -11.16 -13.70 -1.24
N HIS A 93 -12.44 -13.92 -0.97
CA HIS A 93 -13.49 -13.67 -1.97
C HIS A 93 -13.56 -12.21 -2.39
N SER A 94 -13.40 -11.26 -1.46
CA SER A 94 -13.38 -9.83 -1.78
C SER A 94 -12.20 -9.46 -2.68
N GLN A 95 -11.01 -9.99 -2.40
CA GLN A 95 -9.79 -9.70 -3.15
C GLN A 95 -9.83 -10.33 -4.54
N THR A 96 -10.30 -11.58 -4.65
CA THR A 96 -10.52 -12.28 -5.92
C THR A 96 -11.61 -11.60 -6.74
N THR A 97 -12.68 -11.13 -6.11
CA THR A 97 -13.73 -10.36 -6.78
C THR A 97 -13.21 -9.01 -7.29
N GLN A 98 -12.41 -8.29 -6.50
CA GLN A 98 -11.77 -7.04 -6.96
C GLN A 98 -10.83 -7.29 -8.14
N ARG A 99 -10.00 -8.33 -8.08
CA ARG A 99 -9.12 -8.72 -9.19
C ARG A 99 -9.92 -9.09 -10.44
N LYS A 100 -10.99 -9.89 -10.29
CA LYS A 100 -11.92 -10.23 -11.38
C LYS A 100 -12.55 -8.97 -11.97
N LYS A 101 -13.01 -8.02 -11.16
CA LYS A 101 -13.57 -6.74 -11.64
C LYS A 101 -12.55 -5.90 -12.39
N LYS A 102 -11.32 -5.80 -11.89
CA LYS A 102 -10.24 -5.02 -12.52
C LYS A 102 -9.77 -5.61 -13.84
N ASN A 103 -9.69 -6.94 -13.93
CA ASN A 103 -9.13 -7.64 -15.10
C ASN A 103 -10.22 -8.10 -16.09
N CYS A 104 -11.49 -7.81 -15.82
CA CYS A 104 -12.57 -8.15 -16.73
C CYS A 104 -12.58 -7.16 -17.89
N ILE A 105 -12.20 -7.66 -19.08
CA ILE A 105 -12.43 -6.95 -20.34
C ILE A 105 -13.94 -6.90 -20.54
N ARG A 106 -14.51 -5.68 -20.54
CA ARG A 106 -15.95 -5.46 -20.70
C ARG A 106 -16.36 -5.18 -22.13
N LYS A 107 -15.44 -4.62 -22.91
CA LYS A 107 -15.63 -4.22 -24.30
C LYS A 107 -14.42 -4.56 -25.12
N LEU A 108 -14.65 -4.92 -26.37
CA LEU A 108 -13.62 -4.93 -27.41
C LEU A 108 -14.07 -4.02 -28.54
N GLN A 109 -13.10 -3.44 -29.24
CA GLN A 109 -13.32 -2.60 -30.39
C GLN A 109 -12.92 -3.36 -31.66
N THR A 110 -13.76 -3.30 -32.68
CA THR A 110 -13.51 -3.84 -34.02
C THR A 110 -12.67 -2.87 -34.86
N GLU A 111 -12.13 -3.34 -35.98
CA GLU A 111 -11.32 -2.53 -36.91
C GLU A 111 -12.09 -1.35 -37.53
N ASP A 112 -13.42 -1.46 -37.69
CA ASP A 112 -14.31 -0.37 -38.14
C ASP A 112 -14.65 0.62 -37.01
N GLY A 113 -14.02 0.50 -35.84
CA GLY A 113 -14.16 1.41 -34.71
C GLY A 113 -15.40 1.15 -33.83
N ARG A 114 -16.18 0.09 -34.12
CA ARG A 114 -17.36 -0.29 -33.33
C ARG A 114 -16.95 -0.96 -32.02
N GLU A 115 -17.59 -0.58 -30.92
CA GLU A 115 -17.43 -1.27 -29.64
C GLU A 115 -18.52 -2.33 -29.45
N THR A 116 -18.15 -3.45 -28.82
CA THR A 116 -19.09 -4.51 -28.43
C THR A 116 -18.85 -4.99 -27.02
N GLU A 117 -19.93 -5.21 -26.29
CA GLU A 117 -19.98 -5.83 -24.95
C GLU A 117 -20.42 -7.31 -25.02
N THR A 118 -20.83 -7.76 -26.21
CA THR A 118 -21.39 -9.10 -26.39
C THR A 118 -20.28 -10.13 -26.41
N LEU A 119 -20.30 -11.09 -25.48
CA LEU A 119 -19.26 -12.12 -25.34
C LEU A 119 -18.96 -12.86 -26.65
N GLN A 120 -19.97 -13.24 -27.42
CA GLN A 120 -19.82 -13.93 -28.70
C GLN A 120 -19.04 -13.09 -29.72
N GLU A 121 -19.31 -11.79 -29.75
CA GLU A 121 -18.68 -10.86 -30.66
C GLU A 121 -17.25 -10.52 -30.21
N MET A 122 -17.05 -10.34 -28.90
CA MET A 122 -15.73 -10.18 -28.30
C MET A 122 -14.84 -11.41 -28.55
N GLU A 123 -15.40 -12.63 -28.46
CA GLU A 123 -14.69 -13.86 -28.80
C GLU A 123 -14.28 -13.88 -30.27
N ARG A 124 -15.19 -13.48 -31.18
CA ARG A 124 -14.93 -13.38 -32.61
C ARG A 124 -13.78 -12.41 -32.92
N ILE A 125 -13.80 -11.23 -32.30
CA ILE A 125 -12.75 -10.22 -32.43
C ILE A 125 -11.42 -10.73 -31.89
N ALA A 126 -11.42 -11.34 -30.69
CA ALA A 126 -10.20 -11.91 -30.13
C ALA A 126 -9.60 -12.98 -31.05
N ARG A 127 -10.44 -13.83 -31.65
CA ARG A 127 -10.01 -14.85 -32.63
C ARG A 127 -9.49 -14.26 -33.93
N SER A 128 -9.93 -13.08 -34.36
CA SER A 128 -9.40 -12.46 -35.59
C SER A 128 -8.03 -11.80 -35.40
N TYR A 129 -7.61 -11.55 -34.14
CA TYR A 129 -6.31 -10.97 -33.82
C TYR A 129 -5.17 -11.99 -33.67
N PHE A 130 -5.47 -13.29 -33.55
CA PHE A 130 -4.49 -14.39 -33.40
C PHE A 130 -4.53 -15.33 -34.60
#